data_AF-A0A924BJQ8-F1
#
_entry.id   AF-A0A924BJQ8-F1
#
_cell.length_a   1.000
_cell.length_b   1.000
_cell.length_c   1.000
_cell.angle_alpha   90.00
_cell.angle_beta   90.00
_cell.angle_gamma   90.00
#
_symmetry.space_group_name_H-M   'P 1'
#
loop_
_entity.id
_entity.type
_entity.pdbx_description
1 polymer ?
#
loop_
_entity_poly.entity_id
_entity_poly.type
_entity_poly.pdbx_seq_one_letter_code
_entity_poly.pdbx_strand_id
1 'polypeptide(L)'
;MNIIILDDYQDAVRKLKCASLLEQLNAKVFTNTVKGIGQLSVRLRDVEVLVLIRERTHFPRQLLEKLPKLKLIAQTGKVGPHIDVEACTRLGIAVAEGVGSPTAPAELTWALILSAMRRLPQYTGNLKHGAWQQSGLKAAAMPP
;
A
#
# COMPACT_ATOMS: atom_id res chain seq x y z
N MET A 1 -7.86 15.37 -16.84
CA MET A 1 -8.00 14.07 -16.18
C MET A 1 -7.45 14.17 -14.77
N ASN A 2 -8.29 14.04 -13.74
CA ASN A 2 -7.87 14.07 -12.34
C ASN A 2 -7.46 12.68 -11.86
N ILE A 3 -6.16 12.47 -11.63
CA ILE A 3 -5.59 11.19 -11.23
C ILE A 3 -5.16 11.25 -9.77
N ILE A 4 -5.54 10.26 -8.98
CA ILE A 4 -5.15 10.18 -7.57
C ILE A 4 -4.45 8.86 -7.29
N ILE A 5 -3.28 8.94 -6.66
CA ILE A 5 -2.54 7.80 -6.11
C ILE A 5 -2.71 7.83 -4.59
N LEU A 6 -3.25 6.75 -4.02
CA LEU A 6 -3.55 6.64 -2.59
C LEU A 6 -2.44 5.95 -1.79
N ASP A 7 -2.38 6.30 -0.50
CA ASP A 7 -1.65 5.59 0.54
C ASP A 7 -0.14 5.44 0.32
N ASP A 8 0.53 6.39 -0.32
CA ASP A 8 1.99 6.38 -0.49
C ASP A 8 2.71 6.93 0.75
N TYR A 9 2.77 6.12 1.81
CA TYR A 9 3.24 6.53 3.14
C TYR A 9 4.59 7.25 3.19
N GLN A 10 5.50 6.95 2.25
CA GLN A 10 6.86 7.48 2.22
C GLN A 10 7.10 8.50 1.11
N ASP A 11 6.04 8.91 0.40
CA ASP A 11 6.12 9.74 -0.80
C ASP A 11 7.17 9.21 -1.79
N ALA A 12 7.14 7.90 -2.03
CA ALA A 12 8.12 7.20 -2.85
C ALA A 12 7.73 7.22 -4.33
N VAL A 13 6.43 7.21 -4.65
CA VAL A 13 5.92 7.05 -6.01
C VAL A 13 6.41 8.18 -6.92
N ARG A 14 6.42 9.43 -6.44
CA ARG A 14 6.87 10.61 -7.21
C ARG A 14 8.35 10.54 -7.62
N LYS A 15 9.15 9.72 -6.94
CA LYS A 15 10.60 9.58 -7.15
C LYS A 15 10.94 8.42 -8.11
N LEU A 16 9.95 7.62 -8.51
CA LEU A 16 10.15 6.51 -9.43
C LEU A 16 10.32 7.01 -10.86
N LYS A 17 11.13 6.31 -11.66
CA LYS A 17 11.30 6.63 -13.09
C LYS A 17 9.99 6.64 -13.87
N CYS A 18 9.03 5.79 -13.49
CA CYS A 18 7.72 5.72 -14.15
C CYS A 18 6.77 6.87 -13.78
N ALA A 19 7.09 7.69 -12.77
CA ALA A 19 6.28 8.85 -12.43
C ALA A 19 6.22 9.88 -13.57
N SER A 20 7.26 9.92 -14.42
CA SER A 20 7.30 10.79 -15.61
C SER A 20 6.18 10.51 -16.61
N LEU A 21 5.63 9.28 -16.64
CA LEU A 21 4.48 8.93 -17.45
C LEU A 21 3.21 9.70 -17.06
N LEU A 22 3.17 10.20 -15.82
CA LEU A 22 2.04 10.95 -15.27
C LEU A 22 2.33 12.46 -15.18
N GLU A 23 3.50 12.97 -15.55
CA GLU A 23 3.83 14.41 -15.39
C GLU A 23 2.90 15.33 -16.18
N GLN A 24 2.47 14.91 -17.37
CA GLN A 24 1.55 15.68 -18.21
C GLN A 24 0.08 15.51 -17.79
N LEU A 25 -0.19 14.58 -16.88
CA LEU A 25 -1.51 14.28 -16.37
C LEU A 25 -1.60 14.86 -14.95
N ASN A 26 -2.64 15.59 -14.61
CA ASN A 26 -2.76 16.23 -13.29
C ASN A 26 -2.91 15.19 -12.16
N ALA A 27 -1.80 14.58 -11.74
CA ALA A 27 -1.73 13.45 -10.82
C ALA A 27 -1.34 13.92 -9.42
N LYS A 28 -2.17 13.55 -8.43
CA LYS A 28 -1.96 13.87 -7.02
C LYS A 28 -1.65 12.61 -6.22
N VAL A 29 -0.52 12.61 -5.53
CA VAL A 29 -0.17 11.54 -4.58
C VAL A 29 -0.57 11.94 -3.17
N PHE A 30 -1.22 11.01 -2.49
CA PHE A 30 -1.61 11.12 -1.11
C PHE A 30 -0.76 10.20 -0.23
N THR A 31 -0.14 10.79 0.79
CA THR A 31 0.86 10.11 1.65
C THR A 31 0.29 9.60 2.97
N ASN A 32 -1.02 9.74 3.18
CA ASN A 32 -1.72 9.25 4.37
C ASN A 32 -3.00 8.51 3.99
N THR A 33 -3.38 7.55 4.83
CA THR A 33 -4.66 6.85 4.73
C THR A 33 -5.76 7.65 5.39
N VAL A 34 -6.89 7.72 4.70
CA VAL A 34 -8.17 8.18 5.27
C VAL A 34 -9.06 6.97 5.41
N LYS A 35 -9.58 6.74 6.61
CA LYS A 35 -10.52 5.65 6.87
C LYS A 35 -11.94 6.19 6.92
N GLY A 36 -12.89 5.34 6.57
CA GLY A 36 -14.31 5.66 6.60
C GLY A 36 -14.82 6.20 5.26
N ILE A 37 -16.00 5.69 4.87
CA ILE A 37 -16.62 5.95 3.57
C ILE A 37 -16.90 7.44 3.37
N GLY A 38 -17.38 8.13 4.41
CA GLY A 38 -17.69 9.56 4.35
C GLY A 38 -16.47 10.41 3.98
N GLN A 39 -15.38 10.30 4.74
CA GLN A 39 -14.16 11.07 4.50
C GLN A 39 -13.49 10.72 3.17
N LEU A 40 -13.45 9.43 2.81
CA LEU A 40 -12.93 8.99 1.51
C LEU A 40 -13.76 9.55 0.35
N SER A 41 -15.09 9.52 0.44
CA SER A 41 -15.97 10.06 -0.62
C SER A 41 -15.79 11.55 -0.85
N VAL A 42 -15.54 12.32 0.22
CA VAL A 42 -15.24 13.77 0.10
C VAL A 42 -13.87 13.97 -0.56
N ARG A 43 -12.85 13.24 -0.11
CA ARG A 43 -11.48 13.34 -0.64
C ARG A 43 -11.36 12.93 -2.10
N LEU A 44 -12.19 11.98 -2.53
CA LEU A 44 -12.17 11.40 -3.87
C LEU A 44 -13.30 11.93 -4.76
N ARG A 45 -14.07 12.93 -4.31
CA ARG A 45 -15.28 13.41 -5.01
C ARG A 45 -15.07 13.71 -6.49
N ASP A 46 -13.94 14.32 -6.83
CA ASP A 46 -13.62 14.77 -8.18
C ASP A 46 -12.66 13.85 -8.94
N VAL A 47 -12.38 12.66 -8.42
CA VAL A 47 -11.44 11.73 -9.05
C VAL A 47 -12.03 11.13 -10.32
N GLU A 48 -11.21 11.05 -11.38
CA GLU A 48 -11.57 10.33 -12.60
C GLU A 48 -10.81 9.01 -12.70
N VAL A 49 -9.56 8.99 -12.24
CA VAL A 49 -8.70 7.80 -12.23
C VAL A 49 -8.09 7.61 -10.85
N LEU A 50 -8.23 6.41 -10.30
CA LEU A 50 -7.56 6.00 -9.07
C LEU A 50 -6.44 5.02 -9.39
N VAL A 51 -5.26 5.27 -8.82
CA VAL A 51 -4.15 4.31 -8.81
C VAL A 51 -4.02 3.78 -7.39
N LEU A 52 -4.24 2.48 -7.22
CA LEU A 52 -4.24 1.83 -5.90
C LEU A 52 -2.95 1.08 -5.65
N ILE A 53 -2.40 1.25 -4.44
CA ILE A 53 -1.23 0.50 -3.98
C ILE A 53 -1.71 -0.74 -3.20
N ARG A 54 -1.72 -1.89 -3.89
CA ARG A 54 -2.20 -3.18 -3.35
C ARG A 54 -3.56 -2.99 -2.65
N GLU A 55 -3.69 -3.44 -1.41
CA GLU A 55 -4.94 -3.53 -0.65
C GLU A 55 -5.03 -2.47 0.46
N ARG A 56 -4.27 -1.36 0.37
CA ARG A 56 -4.17 -0.35 1.44
C ARG A 56 -5.50 0.36 1.74
N THR A 57 -6.34 0.54 0.71
CA THR A 57 -7.70 1.10 0.83
C THR A 57 -8.71 0.19 0.15
N HIS A 58 -9.85 -0.04 0.81
CA HIS A 58 -10.94 -0.85 0.30
C HIS A 58 -11.99 0.01 -0.42
N PHE A 59 -12.55 -0.54 -1.51
CA PHE A 59 -13.58 0.05 -2.35
C PHE A 59 -14.82 -0.85 -2.37
N PRO A 60 -15.59 -0.89 -1.27
CA PRO A 60 -16.87 -1.57 -1.26
C PRO A 60 -17.90 -0.77 -2.08
N ARG A 61 -19.00 -1.43 -2.46
CA ARG A 61 -20.12 -0.83 -3.20
C ARG A 61 -20.55 0.55 -2.65
N GLN A 62 -20.70 0.70 -1.33
CA GLN A 62 -21.19 1.95 -0.73
C GLN A 62 -20.24 3.13 -0.93
N LEU A 63 -18.94 2.88 -1.12
CA LEU A 63 -17.98 3.93 -1.46
C LEU A 63 -18.04 4.24 -2.95
N LEU A 64 -18.05 3.22 -3.81
CA LEU A 64 -18.08 3.38 -5.27
C LEU A 64 -19.30 4.19 -5.75
N GLU A 65 -20.48 3.94 -5.17
CA GLU A 65 -21.71 4.70 -5.47
C GLU A 65 -21.61 6.20 -5.12
N LYS A 66 -20.66 6.59 -4.26
CA LYS A 66 -20.42 7.99 -3.88
C LYS A 66 -19.34 8.69 -4.73
N LEU A 67 -18.80 8.01 -5.74
CA LEU A 67 -17.72 8.52 -6.61
C LEU A 67 -18.22 8.66 -8.07
N PRO A 68 -19.14 9.60 -8.36
CA PRO A 68 -19.83 9.66 -9.65
C PRO A 68 -18.95 10.01 -10.85
N LYS A 69 -17.75 10.57 -10.61
CA LYS A 69 -16.79 10.93 -11.66
C LYS A 69 -15.73 9.86 -11.92
N LEU A 70 -15.65 8.84 -11.07
CA LEU A 70 -14.65 7.79 -11.19
C LEU A 70 -14.94 6.97 -12.45
N LYS A 71 -13.93 6.82 -13.31
CA LYS A 71 -14.02 6.09 -14.58
C LYS A 71 -13.08 4.88 -14.61
N LEU A 72 -11.96 4.95 -13.89
CA LEU A 72 -10.94 3.91 -13.91
C LEU A 72 -10.30 3.71 -12.53
N ILE A 73 -10.19 2.45 -12.11
CA ILE A 73 -9.31 2.00 -11.04
C ILE A 73 -8.15 1.21 -11.66
N ALA A 74 -6.94 1.75 -11.57
CA ALA A 74 -5.70 1.09 -11.95
C ALA A 74 -5.08 0.43 -10.71
N GLN A 75 -5.15 -0.89 -10.64
CA GLN A 75 -4.64 -1.67 -9.53
C GLN A 75 -3.17 -2.04 -9.75
N THR A 76 -2.31 -1.77 -8.76
CA THR A 76 -0.95 -2.34 -8.77
C THR A 76 -1.00 -3.82 -8.42
N GLY A 77 -0.49 -4.69 -9.31
CA GLY A 77 -0.63 -6.14 -9.25
C GLY A 77 -2.07 -6.62 -9.46
N LYS A 78 -2.34 -7.88 -9.09
CA LYS A 78 -3.67 -8.49 -9.24
C LYS A 78 -4.73 -7.82 -8.37
N VAL A 79 -5.95 -7.76 -8.88
CA VAL A 79 -7.16 -7.36 -8.14
C VAL A 79 -7.49 -8.42 -7.09
N GLY A 80 -7.97 -7.96 -5.94
CA GLY A 80 -8.33 -8.79 -4.79
C GLY A 80 -9.69 -8.41 -4.23
N PRO A 81 -10.07 -8.96 -3.06
CA PRO A 81 -11.39 -8.75 -2.44
C PRO A 81 -11.58 -7.32 -1.90
N HIS A 82 -10.55 -6.48 -1.93
CA HIS A 82 -10.63 -5.08 -1.51
C HIS A 82 -11.39 -4.21 -2.50
N ILE A 83 -11.66 -4.66 -3.73
CA ILE A 83 -12.45 -3.95 -4.74
C ILE A 83 -13.70 -4.77 -5.09
N ASP A 84 -14.88 -4.17 -4.97
CA ASP A 84 -16.12 -4.76 -5.49
C ASP A 84 -16.20 -4.56 -7.01
N VAL A 85 -15.62 -5.50 -7.77
CA VAL A 85 -15.54 -5.45 -9.24
C VAL A 85 -16.92 -5.49 -9.91
N GLU A 86 -17.89 -6.18 -9.30
CA GLU A 86 -19.25 -6.19 -9.83
C GLU A 86 -19.92 -4.82 -9.70
N ALA A 87 -19.74 -4.15 -8.55
CA ALA A 87 -20.20 -2.78 -8.38
C ALA A 87 -19.51 -1.82 -9.35
N CYS A 88 -18.19 -1.97 -9.56
CA CYS A 88 -17.47 -1.20 -10.58
C CYS A 88 -18.11 -1.38 -11.97
N THR A 89 -18.34 -2.64 -12.38
CA THR A 89 -18.98 -2.95 -13.67
C THR A 89 -20.36 -2.30 -13.81
N ARG A 90 -21.22 -2.43 -12.78
CA ARG A 90 -22.57 -1.82 -12.77
C ARG A 90 -22.54 -0.29 -12.84
N LEU A 91 -21.52 0.33 -12.26
CA LEU A 91 -21.34 1.79 -12.22
C LEU A 91 -20.57 2.33 -13.45
N GLY A 92 -20.16 1.46 -14.39
CA GLY A 92 -19.39 1.86 -15.57
C GLY A 92 -17.93 2.24 -15.25
N ILE A 93 -17.40 1.76 -14.12
CA ILE A 93 -16.02 1.99 -13.69
C ILE A 93 -15.16 0.84 -14.21
N ALA A 94 -14.20 1.14 -15.08
CA ALA A 94 -13.22 0.16 -15.54
C ALA A 94 -12.25 -0.20 -14.41
N VAL A 95 -11.84 -1.46 -14.32
CA VAL A 95 -10.79 -1.93 -13.41
C VAL A 95 -9.68 -2.54 -14.25
N ALA A 96 -8.49 -1.92 -14.22
CA ALA A 96 -7.30 -2.43 -14.88
C ALA A 96 -6.40 -3.09 -13.84
N GLU A 97 -6.06 -4.36 -14.06
CA GLU A 97 -5.09 -5.08 -13.24
C GLU A 97 -3.67 -4.90 -13.76
N GLY A 98 -2.71 -4.78 -12.83
CA GLY A 98 -1.29 -4.75 -13.13
C GLY A 98 -0.62 -6.10 -12.88
N VAL A 99 0.69 -6.13 -13.07
CA VAL A 99 1.53 -7.31 -12.76
C VAL A 99 2.26 -7.13 -11.43
N GLY A 100 2.71 -8.23 -10.84
CA GLY A 100 3.52 -8.24 -9.62
C GLY A 100 4.71 -9.20 -9.76
N SER A 101 5.71 -9.04 -8.90
CA SER A 101 6.87 -9.94 -8.81
C SER A 101 6.90 -10.63 -7.44
N PRO A 102 7.16 -11.96 -7.39
CA PRO A 102 7.28 -12.69 -6.13
C PRO A 102 8.65 -12.50 -5.46
N THR A 103 9.64 -11.90 -6.13
CA THR A 103 11.03 -11.82 -5.65
C THR A 103 11.15 -10.96 -4.38
N ALA A 104 10.66 -9.72 -4.41
CA ALA A 104 10.74 -8.82 -3.26
C ALA A 104 10.06 -9.37 -1.98
N PRO A 105 8.83 -9.93 -2.02
CA PRO A 105 8.25 -10.54 -0.83
C PRO A 105 8.97 -11.83 -0.39
N ALA A 106 9.55 -12.62 -1.30
CA ALA A 106 10.35 -13.77 -0.94
C ALA A 106 11.65 -13.38 -0.20
N GLU A 107 12.38 -12.39 -0.72
CA GLU A 107 13.57 -11.84 -0.07
C GLU A 107 13.25 -11.22 1.29
N LEU A 108 12.15 -10.46 1.38
CA LEU A 108 11.70 -9.89 2.66
C LEU A 108 11.37 -11.00 3.68
N THR A 109 10.75 -12.09 3.25
CA THR A 109 10.46 -13.26 4.12
C THR A 109 11.75 -13.84 4.68
N TRP A 110 12.77 -14.05 3.84
CA TRP A 110 14.08 -14.54 4.28
C TRP A 110 14.80 -13.57 5.20
N ALA A 111 14.76 -12.26 4.89
CA ALA A 111 15.30 -11.23 5.76
C ALA A 111 14.64 -11.25 7.15
N LEU A 112 13.32 -11.44 7.21
CA LEU A 112 12.58 -11.55 8.48
C LEU A 112 12.95 -12.81 9.26
N ILE A 113 13.07 -13.97 8.60
CA ILE A 113 13.49 -15.22 9.26
C ILE A 113 14.88 -15.08 9.87
N LEU A 114 15.86 -14.60 9.11
CA LEU A 114 17.22 -14.39 9.59
C LEU A 114 17.26 -13.35 10.72
N SER A 115 16.51 -12.26 10.58
CA SER A 115 16.38 -11.20 11.58
C SER A 115 15.81 -11.72 12.91
N ALA A 116 14.79 -12.58 12.86
CA ALA A 116 14.19 -13.22 14.03
C ALA A 116 15.13 -14.24 14.69
N MET A 117 15.71 -15.17 13.91
CA MET A 117 16.63 -16.20 14.42
C MET A 117 17.86 -15.59 15.09
N ARG A 118 18.34 -14.46 14.57
CA ARG A 118 19.55 -13.77 15.08
C ARG A 118 19.24 -12.59 15.98
N ARG A 119 17.95 -12.32 16.25
CA ARG A 119 17.45 -11.22 17.10
C ARG A 119 18.07 -9.87 16.74
N LEU A 120 18.21 -9.59 15.44
CA LEU A 120 18.91 -8.41 14.95
C LEU A 120 18.28 -7.10 15.45
N PRO A 121 16.93 -6.92 15.47
CA PRO A 121 16.32 -5.69 15.96
C PRO A 121 16.62 -5.44 17.43
N GLN A 122 16.62 -6.50 18.26
CA GLN A 122 16.89 -6.41 19.69
C GLN A 122 18.36 -6.05 19.96
N TYR A 123 19.31 -6.78 19.35
CA TYR A 123 20.74 -6.47 19.50
C TYR A 123 21.07 -5.06 18.99
N THR A 124 20.54 -4.67 17.82
CA THR A 124 20.76 -3.33 17.25
C THR A 124 20.17 -2.24 18.15
N GLY A 125 18.97 -2.46 18.69
CA GLY A 125 18.32 -1.54 19.62
C GLY A 125 19.12 -1.36 20.91
N ASN A 126 19.57 -2.46 21.52
CA ASN A 126 20.33 -2.44 22.77
C ASN A 126 21.73 -1.83 22.58
N LEU A 127 22.40 -2.13 21.47
CA LEU A 127 23.71 -1.56 21.16
C LEU A 127 23.67 -0.02 21.07
N LYS A 128 22.59 0.54 20.50
CA LYS A 128 22.38 2.00 20.45
C LYS A 128 22.27 2.64 21.84
N HIS A 129 21.94 1.86 22.87
CA HIS A 129 21.88 2.28 24.27
C HIS A 129 23.12 1.83 25.08
N GLY A 130 24.21 1.41 24.42
CA GLY A 130 25.47 1.01 25.06
C GLY A 130 25.50 -0.42 25.59
N ALA A 131 24.41 -1.19 25.44
CA ALA A 131 24.36 -2.58 25.88
C ALA A 131 24.96 -3.51 24.81
N TRP A 132 26.27 -3.74 24.90
CA TRP A 132 27.00 -4.63 23.99
C TRP A 132 26.57 -6.10 24.15
N GLN A 133 26.24 -6.75 23.03
CA GLN A 133 25.90 -8.18 22.97
C GLN A 133 24.73 -8.59 23.90
N GLN A 134 23.73 -7.71 24.07
CA GLN A 134 22.52 -8.03 24.83
C GLN A 134 21.28 -8.05 23.92
N SER A 135 20.40 -9.05 24.06
CA SER A 135 19.12 -9.16 23.32
C SER A 135 17.88 -9.26 24.21
N GLY A 136 18.01 -8.99 25.51
CA GLY A 136 16.90 -8.94 26.48
C GLY A 136 16.52 -10.27 27.14
N LEU A 137 16.65 -11.41 26.45
CA LEU A 137 16.43 -12.75 27.04
C LEU A 137 17.77 -13.43 27.34
N LYS A 138 17.98 -13.88 28.60
CA LYS A 138 19.06 -14.82 28.92
C LYS A 138 18.85 -16.08 28.06
N ALA A 139 19.90 -16.53 27.36
CA ALA A 139 19.84 -17.67 26.45
C ALA A 139 19.26 -18.96 27.07
N ALA A 140 19.27 -19.08 28.40
CA ALA A 140 18.73 -20.21 29.17
C ALA A 140 17.19 -20.32 29.22
N ALA A 141 16.43 -19.37 28.65
CA ALA A 141 14.96 -19.37 28.71
C ALA A 141 14.27 -19.85 27.42
N MET A 142 15.01 -20.31 26.40
CA MET A 142 14.40 -21.01 25.27
C MET A 142 14.32 -22.51 25.59
N PRO A 143 13.16 -23.16 25.42
CA PRO A 143 13.08 -24.62 25.42
C PRO A 143 14.05 -25.19 24.36
N PRO A 144 14.60 -26.39 24.58
CA PRO A 144 15.43 -27.09 23.58
C PRO A 144 14.69 -27.29 22.25
#